data_AF-A0A5N6YIW3-F1
#
_entry.id   AF-A0A5N6YIW3-F1
#
_cell.length_a   1.000
_cell.length_b   1.000
_cell.length_c   1.000
_cell.angle_alpha   90.00
_cell.angle_beta   90.00
_cell.angle_gamma   90.00
#
_symmetry.space_group_name_H-M   'P 1'
#
loop_
_entity.id
_entity.type
_entity.pdbx_description
1 polymer ?
#
loop_
_entity_poly.entity_id
_entity_poly.type
_entity_poly.pdbx_seq_one_letter_code
_entity_poly.pdbx_strand_id
1 'polypeptide(L)'
;MVKPLTFKGDKPKKAKKRSAPYPPSKPTTTKLTQEETAEQESTAEDQSWVSADAPSDIAGPVIIVLPSDPPTCIASDANGKVFASEIENLIEGDPGTAEPHDVRQVWVATRVAGTEGISFKGQHGKYLGCDNYGILSAASSAISHQESFVVIPSEVPGSFCLQTGGGDKETFVSVTEGKSSKAASGSVVEVRGDATSLSFETTMRIRMQARFKPRIKASKETKAKEKISRKELEEIVGRRLDDDEVRRLKRARKEGNFHEEVLDVRVRGKHDKFA
;
A
#
# COMPACT_ATOMS: atom_id res chain seq x y z
N MET A 1 -15.95 12.38 -52.89
CA MET A 1 -15.23 12.59 -51.61
C MET A 1 -15.02 11.22 -50.98
N VAL A 2 -13.82 10.65 -51.13
CA VAL A 2 -13.51 9.25 -50.79
C VAL A 2 -13.28 9.09 -49.28
N LYS A 3 -13.92 8.08 -48.68
CA LYS A 3 -13.73 7.71 -47.27
C LYS A 3 -12.35 7.08 -47.07
N PRO A 4 -11.58 7.51 -46.04
CA PRO A 4 -10.26 6.94 -45.77
C PRO A 4 -10.36 5.49 -45.26
N LEU A 5 -9.39 4.67 -45.68
CA LEU A 5 -9.28 3.24 -45.40
C LEU A 5 -8.78 3.02 -43.95
N THR A 6 -9.57 2.33 -43.13
CA THR A 6 -9.20 1.95 -41.75
C THR A 6 -8.56 0.56 -41.70
N PHE A 7 -7.44 0.43 -40.98
CA PHE A 7 -6.71 -0.83 -40.82
C PHE A 7 -7.23 -1.64 -39.62
N LYS A 8 -7.15 -2.97 -39.71
CA LYS A 8 -7.49 -3.90 -38.62
C LYS A 8 -6.56 -3.64 -37.42
N GLY A 9 -7.11 -3.04 -36.37
CA GLY A 9 -6.40 -2.70 -35.13
C GLY A 9 -6.84 -1.37 -34.52
N ASP A 10 -7.45 -0.47 -35.31
CA ASP A 10 -7.93 0.81 -34.81
C ASP A 10 -9.21 0.68 -33.97
N LYS A 11 -9.12 1.07 -32.69
CA LYS A 11 -10.27 1.12 -31.77
C LYS A 11 -11.15 2.34 -32.09
N PRO A 12 -12.49 2.20 -32.13
CA PRO A 12 -13.38 3.31 -32.46
C PRO A 12 -13.34 4.41 -31.38
N LYS A 13 -13.11 5.66 -31.78
CA LYS A 13 -13.23 6.83 -30.90
C LYS A 13 -14.69 7.04 -30.50
N LYS A 14 -15.02 6.96 -29.21
CA LYS A 14 -16.35 7.28 -28.68
C LYS A 14 -16.68 8.76 -28.94
N ALA A 15 -17.85 9.02 -29.51
CA ALA A 15 -18.35 10.36 -29.78
C ALA A 15 -18.62 11.13 -28.47
N LYS A 16 -18.05 12.34 -28.35
CA LYS A 16 -18.38 13.30 -27.28
C LYS A 16 -19.79 13.87 -27.54
N LYS A 17 -20.74 13.61 -26.64
CA LYS A 17 -22.03 14.34 -26.62
C LYS A 17 -21.76 15.80 -26.25
N ARG A 18 -22.10 16.72 -27.15
CA ARG A 18 -22.19 18.17 -26.88
C ARG A 18 -23.33 18.42 -25.91
N SER A 19 -23.07 19.18 -24.85
CA SER A 19 -24.07 19.78 -23.98
C SER A 19 -24.77 20.94 -24.71
N ALA A 20 -26.09 21.00 -24.61
CA ALA A 20 -26.89 22.15 -25.01
C ALA A 20 -27.31 22.95 -23.74
N PRO A 21 -27.60 24.26 -23.86
CA PRO A 21 -27.61 25.21 -22.74
C PRO A 21 -28.96 25.27 -21.99
N TYR A 22 -28.90 25.41 -20.66
CA TYR A 22 -30.00 25.71 -19.70
C TYR A 22 -30.66 27.10 -19.94
N PRO A 23 -31.68 27.59 -19.16
CA PRO A 23 -32.44 27.07 -17.96
C PRO A 23 -34.01 27.31 -18.06
N PRO A 24 -34.91 27.19 -17.01
CA PRO A 24 -34.69 27.28 -15.55
C PRO A 24 -35.49 26.39 -14.54
N SER A 25 -34.90 26.38 -13.33
CA SER A 25 -35.43 26.34 -11.94
C SER A 25 -36.26 25.15 -11.38
N LYS A 26 -35.63 24.38 -10.47
CA LYS A 26 -35.97 24.28 -9.03
C LYS A 26 -34.89 23.51 -8.24
N PRO A 27 -34.69 23.80 -6.94
CA PRO A 27 -33.52 23.34 -6.18
C PRO A 27 -33.81 22.02 -5.45
N THR A 28 -32.91 21.03 -5.54
CA THR A 28 -32.87 19.91 -4.57
C THR A 28 -31.45 19.34 -4.45
N THR A 29 -30.72 19.89 -3.48
CA THR A 29 -30.00 19.18 -2.40
C THR A 29 -29.14 17.95 -2.77
N THR A 30 -27.85 18.20 -2.96
CA THR A 30 -26.70 17.51 -2.30
C THR A 30 -26.85 16.04 -1.92
N LYS A 31 -26.74 15.12 -2.90
CA LYS A 31 -26.46 13.69 -2.63
C LYS A 31 -25.33 13.06 -3.46
N LEU A 32 -24.81 13.77 -4.46
CA LEU A 32 -23.73 13.26 -5.31
C LEU A 32 -22.33 13.39 -4.68
N THR A 33 -22.18 14.18 -3.62
CA THR A 33 -20.87 14.45 -3.01
C THR A 33 -20.42 13.42 -1.98
N GLN A 34 -21.31 12.64 -1.35
CA GLN A 34 -20.93 11.75 -0.24
C GLN A 34 -20.30 10.41 -0.66
N GLU A 35 -20.72 9.84 -1.80
CA GLU A 35 -20.09 8.62 -2.31
C GLU A 35 -18.74 8.92 -2.97
N GLU A 36 -18.62 10.03 -3.70
CA GLU A 36 -17.34 10.47 -4.27
C GLU A 36 -16.32 10.86 -3.18
N THR A 37 -16.72 11.53 -2.10
CA THR A 37 -15.81 11.83 -0.97
C THR A 37 -15.42 10.57 -0.20
N ALA A 38 -16.35 9.64 0.07
CA ALA A 38 -16.03 8.40 0.77
C ALA A 38 -15.12 7.47 -0.07
N GLU A 39 -15.30 7.41 -1.39
CA GLU A 39 -14.39 6.69 -2.28
C GLU A 39 -13.03 7.38 -2.37
N GLN A 40 -12.98 8.71 -2.52
CA GLN A 40 -11.72 9.47 -2.54
C GLN A 40 -10.93 9.35 -1.23
N GLU A 41 -11.58 9.48 -0.07
CA GLU A 41 -10.94 9.27 1.24
C GLU A 41 -10.40 7.85 1.37
N SER A 42 -11.16 6.84 0.94
CA SER A 42 -10.71 5.44 0.99
C SER A 42 -9.51 5.15 0.07
N THR A 43 -9.40 5.87 -1.06
CA THR A 43 -8.24 5.76 -1.96
C THR A 43 -7.01 6.49 -1.44
N ALA A 44 -7.20 7.62 -0.74
CA ALA A 44 -6.11 8.37 -0.13
C ALA A 44 -5.50 7.60 1.06
N GLU A 45 -6.34 7.02 1.93
CA GLU A 45 -5.89 6.14 3.02
C GLU A 45 -5.11 4.94 2.48
N ASP A 46 -5.51 4.41 1.32
CA ASP A 46 -4.86 3.26 0.68
C ASP A 46 -3.47 3.55 0.10
N GLN A 47 -3.13 4.82 -0.12
CA GLN A 47 -1.82 5.26 -0.59
C GLN A 47 -0.92 5.81 0.53
N SER A 48 -1.44 5.95 1.75
CA SER A 48 -0.67 6.40 2.91
C SER A 48 0.41 5.40 3.32
N TRP A 49 1.48 5.90 3.95
CA TRP A 49 2.61 5.10 4.43
C TRP A 49 2.64 5.00 5.96
N VAL A 50 2.91 3.80 6.47
CA VAL A 50 2.99 3.51 7.91
C VAL A 50 4.24 2.69 8.22
N SER A 51 4.71 2.76 9.46
CA SER A 51 5.82 1.94 9.92
C SER A 51 5.34 0.50 10.17
N ALA A 52 6.19 -0.47 9.84
CA ALA A 52 5.98 -1.85 10.26
C ALA A 52 6.23 -1.96 11.78
N ASP A 53 5.39 -2.70 12.51
CA ASP A 53 5.56 -2.87 13.96
C ASP A 53 6.33 -4.16 14.28
N ALA A 54 6.07 -5.21 13.49
CA ALA A 54 6.74 -6.50 13.61
C ALA A 54 7.27 -6.96 12.24
N PRO A 55 8.27 -7.85 12.21
CA PRO A 55 8.72 -8.47 10.96
C PRO A 55 7.54 -9.04 10.18
N SER A 56 6.60 -9.70 10.87
CA SER A 56 5.36 -10.29 10.32
C SER A 56 4.52 -9.35 9.46
N ASP A 57 4.59 -8.05 9.70
CA ASP A 57 3.78 -7.06 8.98
C ASP A 57 4.33 -6.73 7.59
N ILE A 58 5.63 -6.94 7.37
CA ILE A 58 6.32 -6.49 6.15
C ILE A 58 5.86 -7.32 4.96
N ALA A 59 5.07 -6.70 4.09
CA ALA A 59 4.56 -7.25 2.86
C ALA A 59 4.11 -6.15 1.89
N GLY A 60 4.17 -6.43 0.59
CA GLY A 60 3.75 -5.47 -0.43
C GLY A 60 4.76 -4.33 -0.62
N PRO A 61 4.33 -3.17 -1.14
CA PRO A 61 5.21 -2.02 -1.35
C PRO A 61 5.77 -1.46 -0.04
N VAL A 62 7.10 -1.33 0.03
CA VAL A 62 7.86 -0.83 1.16
C VAL A 62 8.98 0.12 0.70
N ILE A 63 9.45 0.97 1.60
CA ILE A 63 10.73 1.68 1.50
C ILE A 63 11.60 1.28 2.69
N ILE A 64 12.91 1.16 2.45
CA ILE A 64 13.90 0.78 3.46
C ILE A 64 14.72 2.03 3.78
N VAL A 65 14.39 2.70 4.88
CA VAL A 65 14.98 3.96 5.32
C VAL A 65 16.24 3.68 6.12
N LEU A 66 17.33 4.30 5.70
CA LEU A 66 18.67 4.12 6.23
C LEU A 66 18.91 5.07 7.43
N PRO A 67 19.72 4.66 8.42
CA PRO A 67 20.13 5.51 9.53
C PRO A 67 21.19 6.53 9.08
N SER A 68 20.79 7.53 8.28
CA SER A 68 21.67 8.56 7.73
C SER A 68 21.18 9.98 7.97
N ASP A 69 22.08 10.96 7.87
CA ASP A 69 21.80 12.40 7.92
C ASP A 69 22.36 13.14 6.67
N PRO A 70 21.49 13.64 5.76
CA PRO A 70 20.02 13.59 5.79
C PRO A 70 19.46 12.17 5.60
N PRO A 71 18.17 11.92 5.94
CA PRO A 71 17.57 10.60 5.79
C PRO A 71 17.56 10.12 4.34
N THR A 72 18.12 8.93 4.11
CA THR A 72 18.15 8.27 2.81
C THR A 72 17.43 6.92 2.86
N CYS A 73 17.17 6.32 1.70
CA CYS A 73 16.60 4.98 1.57
C CYS A 73 17.33 4.17 0.49
N ILE A 74 17.20 2.84 0.59
CA ILE A 74 17.74 1.93 -0.44
C ILE A 74 16.92 2.10 -1.73
N ALA A 75 17.59 2.46 -2.82
CA ALA A 75 17.01 2.58 -4.15
C ALA A 75 17.82 1.75 -5.17
N SER A 76 17.20 1.48 -6.33
CA SER A 76 17.89 0.81 -7.45
C SER A 76 17.65 1.51 -8.79
N ASP A 77 18.67 1.47 -9.66
CA ASP A 77 18.57 1.94 -11.03
C ASP A 77 18.22 0.80 -12.03
N ALA A 78 18.08 1.16 -13.30
CA ALA A 78 17.77 0.20 -14.38
C ALA A 78 18.89 -0.82 -14.65
N ASN A 79 20.12 -0.52 -14.24
CA ASN A 79 21.27 -1.40 -14.39
C ASN A 79 21.41 -2.37 -13.21
N GLY A 80 20.56 -2.24 -12.18
CA GLY A 80 20.64 -3.02 -10.96
C GLY A 80 21.67 -2.50 -9.96
N LYS A 81 22.17 -1.27 -10.13
CA LYS A 81 23.00 -0.63 -9.10
C LYS A 81 22.11 -0.21 -7.94
N VAL A 82 22.49 -0.61 -6.72
CA VAL A 82 21.87 -0.16 -5.48
C VAL A 82 22.61 1.07 -4.97
N PHE A 83 21.86 2.06 -4.48
CA PHE A 83 22.40 3.30 -3.94
C PHE A 83 21.47 3.86 -2.86
N ALA A 84 22.02 4.71 -1.99
CA ALA A 84 21.24 5.49 -1.05
C ALA A 84 20.64 6.72 -1.75
N SER A 85 19.31 6.79 -1.82
CA SER A 85 18.57 7.95 -2.31
C SER A 85 18.11 8.78 -1.13
N GLU A 86 18.39 10.09 -1.14
CA GLU A 86 17.78 11.03 -0.20
C GLU A 86 16.25 10.97 -0.26
N ILE A 87 15.58 11.25 0.86
CA ILE A 87 14.12 11.26 1.00
C ILE A 87 13.64 12.70 1.17
N GLU A 88 12.89 13.22 0.20
CA GLU A 88 12.36 14.59 0.24
C GLU A 88 11.03 14.69 0.99
N ASN A 89 10.19 13.66 0.91
CA ASN A 89 8.87 13.64 1.54
C ASN A 89 8.98 13.17 3.00
N LEU A 90 9.32 14.11 3.89
CA LEU A 90 9.40 13.94 5.34
C LEU A 90 8.63 15.06 6.05
N ILE A 91 7.98 14.75 7.16
CA ILE A 91 7.41 15.75 8.07
C ILE A 91 8.48 16.10 9.09
N GLU A 92 8.92 17.37 9.10
CA GLU A 92 9.91 17.89 10.06
C GLU A 92 11.24 17.11 10.10
N GLY A 93 11.59 16.43 9.01
CA GLY A 93 12.79 15.60 8.92
C GLY A 93 12.71 14.27 9.67
N ASP A 94 11.56 13.87 10.21
CA ASP A 94 11.40 12.58 10.91
C ASP A 94 11.40 11.41 9.90
N PRO A 95 12.39 10.49 9.95
CA PRO A 95 12.40 9.29 9.11
C PRO A 95 11.17 8.38 9.33
N GLY A 96 10.46 8.58 10.45
CA GLY A 96 9.23 7.88 10.82
C GLY A 96 8.02 8.30 10.00
N THR A 97 8.12 9.40 9.26
CA THR A 97 7.07 9.90 8.37
C THR A 97 7.45 9.80 6.90
N ALA A 98 8.59 9.17 6.59
CA ALA A 98 9.10 9.03 5.23
C ALA A 98 8.08 8.40 4.28
N GLU A 99 7.91 9.05 3.13
CA GLU A 99 7.17 8.57 1.97
C GLU A 99 8.07 8.58 0.72
N PRO A 100 7.94 7.63 -0.22
CA PRO A 100 8.69 7.67 -1.46
C PRO A 100 8.26 8.85 -2.32
N HIS A 101 9.23 9.48 -2.99
CA HIS A 101 8.99 10.47 -4.05
C HIS A 101 9.46 9.97 -5.42
N ASP A 102 10.22 8.88 -5.46
CA ASP A 102 10.69 8.22 -6.67
C ASP A 102 10.35 6.72 -6.63
N VAL A 103 9.86 6.18 -7.74
CA VAL A 103 9.56 4.75 -7.90
C VAL A 103 10.77 3.85 -7.67
N ARG A 104 11.99 4.36 -7.85
CA ARG A 104 13.26 3.64 -7.59
C ARG A 104 13.49 3.32 -6.11
N GLN A 105 12.83 4.05 -5.21
CA GLN A 105 12.92 3.86 -3.76
C GLN A 105 12.02 2.74 -3.25
N VAL A 106 11.03 2.34 -4.07
CA VAL A 106 9.98 1.40 -3.67
C VAL A 106 10.37 -0.04 -4.03
N TRP A 107 10.22 -0.91 -3.04
CA TRP A 107 10.42 -2.35 -3.15
C TRP A 107 9.13 -3.10 -2.86
N VAL A 108 8.87 -4.20 -3.54
CA VAL A 108 7.78 -5.11 -3.20
C VAL A 108 8.34 -6.24 -2.33
N ALA A 109 8.03 -6.18 -1.04
CA ALA A 109 8.43 -7.16 -0.05
C ALA A 109 7.52 -8.40 -0.11
N THR A 110 8.11 -9.58 -0.27
CA THR A 110 7.39 -10.87 -0.33
C THR A 110 8.11 -11.90 0.51
N ARG A 111 7.39 -12.54 1.44
CA ARG A 111 7.90 -13.72 2.16
C ARG A 111 7.95 -14.93 1.24
N VAL A 112 9.05 -15.68 1.32
CA VAL A 112 9.17 -16.97 0.64
C VAL A 112 8.51 -18.03 1.52
N ALA A 113 7.53 -18.75 0.97
CA ALA A 113 6.82 -19.78 1.73
C ALA A 113 7.78 -20.90 2.16
N GLY A 114 7.73 -21.28 3.44
CA GLY A 114 8.59 -22.33 3.99
C GLY A 114 9.96 -21.85 4.46
N THR A 115 10.28 -20.55 4.35
CA THR A 115 11.48 -19.95 4.96
C THR A 115 11.11 -18.72 5.79
N GLU A 116 12.02 -18.27 6.64
CA GLU A 116 11.89 -17.01 7.39
C GLU A 116 12.28 -15.78 6.54
N GLY A 117 12.75 -16.02 5.32
CA GLY A 117 13.30 -15.03 4.42
C GLY A 117 12.25 -14.15 3.75
N ILE A 118 12.57 -12.86 3.64
CA ILE A 118 11.87 -11.89 2.82
C ILE A 118 12.72 -11.51 1.60
N SER A 119 12.06 -11.36 0.46
CA SER A 119 12.66 -10.87 -0.78
C SER A 119 12.10 -9.48 -1.09
N PHE A 120 12.94 -8.62 -1.66
CA PHE A 120 12.56 -7.25 -2.05
C PHE A 120 12.69 -7.10 -3.56
N LYS A 121 11.59 -6.89 -4.27
CA LYS A 121 11.57 -6.73 -5.73
C LYS A 121 11.46 -5.26 -6.12
N GLY A 122 12.43 -4.73 -6.84
CA GLY A 122 12.43 -3.35 -7.33
C GLY A 122 11.52 -3.17 -8.55
N GLN A 123 11.34 -1.91 -8.96
CA GLN A 123 10.43 -1.54 -10.07
C GLN A 123 10.77 -2.19 -11.42
N HIS A 124 12.06 -2.49 -11.67
CA HIS A 124 12.52 -3.18 -12.88
C HIS A 124 12.33 -4.70 -12.86
N GLY A 125 11.64 -5.21 -11.85
CA GLY A 125 11.34 -6.64 -11.71
C GLY A 125 12.53 -7.48 -11.25
N LYS A 126 13.58 -6.83 -10.76
CA LYS A 126 14.78 -7.46 -10.19
C LYS A 126 14.74 -7.45 -8.67
N TYR A 127 15.39 -8.42 -8.05
CA TYR A 127 15.42 -8.57 -6.61
C TYR A 127 16.67 -7.93 -6.03
N LEU A 128 16.51 -7.21 -4.91
CA LEU A 128 17.61 -6.82 -4.05
C LEU A 128 18.31 -8.09 -3.58
N GLY A 129 19.63 -8.13 -3.76
CA GLY A 129 20.45 -9.20 -3.25
C GLY A 129 21.77 -8.65 -2.72
N CYS A 130 22.44 -9.46 -1.93
CA CYS A 130 23.77 -9.18 -1.41
C CYS A 130 24.71 -10.34 -1.77
N ASP A 131 25.87 -10.02 -2.34
CA ASP A 131 26.89 -11.02 -2.63
C ASP A 131 27.73 -11.35 -1.39
N ASN A 132 28.61 -12.35 -1.53
CA ASN A 132 29.47 -12.82 -0.44
C ASN A 132 30.54 -11.79 -0.01
N TYR A 133 30.67 -10.68 -0.75
CA TYR A 133 31.58 -9.57 -0.47
C TYR A 133 30.86 -8.36 0.14
N GLY A 134 29.56 -8.49 0.47
CA GLY A 134 28.77 -7.43 1.06
C GLY A 134 28.28 -6.37 0.06
N ILE A 135 28.34 -6.64 -1.25
CA ILE A 135 27.89 -5.68 -2.26
C ILE A 135 26.41 -5.91 -2.54
N LEU A 136 25.60 -4.86 -2.36
CA LEU A 136 24.18 -4.89 -2.72
C LEU A 136 23.99 -4.62 -4.21
N SER A 137 23.12 -5.41 -4.84
CA SER A 137 22.73 -5.21 -6.23
C SER A 137 21.27 -5.63 -6.46
N ALA A 138 20.69 -5.17 -7.56
CA ALA A 138 19.34 -5.51 -7.99
C ALA A 138 19.36 -6.06 -9.43
N ALA A 139 20.14 -7.11 -9.68
CA ALA A 139 20.36 -7.66 -11.02
C ALA A 139 19.59 -8.97 -11.29
N SER A 140 19.31 -9.74 -10.24
CA SER A 140 18.70 -11.08 -10.35
C SER A 140 17.19 -11.00 -10.60
N SER A 141 16.67 -11.83 -11.50
CA SER A 141 15.24 -12.01 -11.74
C SER A 141 14.63 -13.19 -10.97
N ALA A 142 15.45 -13.88 -10.17
CA ALA A 142 15.03 -15.02 -9.36
C ALA A 142 15.52 -14.84 -7.92
N ILE A 143 14.82 -15.49 -6.99
CA ILE A 143 15.19 -15.46 -5.57
C ILE A 143 16.11 -16.66 -5.30
N SER A 144 17.36 -16.39 -4.95
CA SER A 144 18.27 -17.35 -4.33
C SER A 144 18.48 -16.96 -2.87
N HIS A 145 19.46 -17.60 -2.21
CA HIS A 145 19.89 -17.24 -0.87
C HIS A 145 20.36 -15.79 -0.78
N GLN A 146 21.00 -15.26 -1.84
CA GLN A 146 21.53 -13.89 -1.89
C GLN A 146 20.42 -12.83 -1.92
N GLU A 147 19.24 -13.14 -2.47
CA GLU A 147 18.06 -12.26 -2.52
C GLU A 147 17.07 -12.49 -1.35
N SER A 148 17.48 -13.27 -0.36
CA SER A 148 16.69 -13.62 0.81
C SER A 148 17.28 -12.97 2.05
N PHE A 149 16.50 -12.13 2.73
CA PHE A 149 16.91 -11.44 3.95
C PHE A 149 16.09 -11.91 5.15
N VAL A 150 16.70 -12.04 6.31
CA VAL A 150 15.98 -12.25 7.57
C VAL A 150 15.83 -10.91 8.27
N VAL A 151 14.61 -10.56 8.68
CA VAL A 151 14.30 -9.29 9.33
C VAL A 151 14.31 -9.49 10.85
N ILE A 152 15.27 -8.87 11.52
CA ILE A 152 15.43 -8.93 12.97
C ILE A 152 14.93 -7.63 13.58
N PRO A 153 13.99 -7.65 14.55
CA PRO A 153 13.56 -6.43 15.23
C PRO A 153 14.71 -5.83 16.06
N SER A 154 14.83 -4.50 16.04
CA SER A 154 15.78 -3.75 16.88
C SER A 154 15.10 -3.27 18.18
N GLU A 155 15.88 -2.67 19.08
CA GLU A 155 15.39 -2.08 20.34
C GLU A 155 14.50 -0.86 20.09
N VAL A 156 14.72 -0.15 18.97
CA VAL A 156 13.93 1.02 18.58
C VAL A 156 12.66 0.56 17.86
N PRO A 157 11.45 0.90 18.36
CA PRO A 157 10.20 0.55 17.69
C PRO A 157 10.17 0.97 16.22
N GLY A 158 9.69 0.08 15.36
CA GLY A 158 9.63 0.29 13.91
C GLY A 158 10.98 0.26 13.20
N SER A 159 12.04 -0.18 13.88
CA SER A 159 13.38 -0.35 13.30
C SER A 159 13.80 -1.82 13.33
N PHE A 160 14.57 -2.22 12.33
CA PHE A 160 14.92 -3.60 12.03
C PHE A 160 16.36 -3.66 11.52
N CYS A 161 16.97 -4.83 11.67
CA CYS A 161 18.23 -5.18 11.03
C CYS A 161 17.93 -6.21 9.93
N LEU A 162 18.55 -6.05 8.76
CA LEU A 162 18.44 -7.01 7.66
C LEU A 162 19.66 -7.92 7.65
N GLN A 163 19.47 -9.18 8.03
CA GLN A 163 20.48 -10.21 7.90
C GLN A 163 20.49 -10.73 6.46
N THR A 164 21.67 -10.79 5.85
CA THR A 164 21.85 -11.31 4.49
C THR A 164 21.82 -12.84 4.48
N GLY A 165 21.32 -13.44 3.39
CA GLY A 165 21.35 -14.88 3.18
C GLY A 165 22.48 -15.30 2.25
N GLY A 166 23.00 -16.52 2.44
CA GLY A 166 23.92 -17.15 1.46
C GLY A 166 25.42 -17.12 1.79
N GLY A 167 25.82 -16.84 3.02
CA GLY A 167 27.20 -16.98 3.49
C GLY A 167 27.35 -17.94 4.68
N ASP A 168 28.59 -18.34 4.98
CA ASP A 168 28.93 -19.16 6.17
C ASP A 168 28.81 -18.39 7.50
N LYS A 169 28.55 -17.07 7.41
CA LYS A 169 28.52 -16.14 8.54
C LYS A 169 27.24 -15.31 8.50
N GLU A 170 26.75 -14.97 9.68
CA GLU A 170 25.67 -13.99 9.82
C GLU A 170 26.24 -12.60 9.57
N THR A 171 25.83 -12.00 8.45
CA THR A 171 26.15 -10.60 8.15
C THR A 171 24.89 -9.78 7.98
N PHE A 172 25.01 -8.47 8.20
CA PHE A 172 23.92 -7.53 8.22
C PHE A 172 24.14 -6.42 7.20
N VAL A 173 23.04 -5.87 6.69
CA VAL A 173 23.08 -4.64 5.91
C VAL A 173 23.44 -3.47 6.83
N SER A 174 24.46 -2.72 6.47
CA SER A 174 24.98 -1.57 7.19
C SER A 174 25.14 -0.36 6.28
N VAL A 175 25.22 0.80 6.92
CA VAL A 175 25.36 2.09 6.26
C VAL A 175 26.61 2.78 6.75
N THR A 176 27.39 3.34 5.84
CA THR A 176 28.56 4.15 6.15
C THR A 176 28.46 5.50 5.47
N GLU A 177 28.63 6.56 6.23
CA GLU A 177 28.63 7.93 5.72
C GLU A 177 30.06 8.42 5.47
N GLY A 178 30.30 8.91 4.25
CA GLY A 178 31.54 9.56 3.85
C GLY A 178 31.30 11.00 3.41
N LYS A 179 32.33 11.85 3.49
CA LYS A 179 32.27 13.20 2.91
C LYS A 179 32.46 13.13 1.40
N SER A 180 31.68 13.90 0.65
CA SER A 180 31.79 13.96 -0.81
C SER A 180 31.66 15.38 -1.32
N SER A 181 32.64 15.82 -2.11
CA SER A 181 32.59 17.11 -2.79
C SER A 181 31.71 17.13 -4.04
N LYS A 182 31.18 15.97 -4.45
CA LYS A 182 30.36 15.82 -5.67
C LYS A 182 28.87 15.67 -5.38
N ALA A 183 28.50 15.28 -4.16
CA ALA A 183 27.10 15.12 -3.77
C ALA A 183 26.54 16.48 -3.31
N ALA A 184 25.30 16.79 -3.69
CA ALA A 184 24.64 18.04 -3.31
C ALA A 184 24.49 18.19 -1.78
N SER A 185 24.31 17.07 -1.07
CA SER A 185 24.27 16.99 0.40
C SER A 185 25.63 17.15 1.07
N GLY A 186 26.75 17.09 0.32
CA GLY A 186 28.10 17.07 0.89
C GLY A 186 28.51 15.73 1.51
N SER A 187 27.61 14.74 1.54
CA SER A 187 27.85 13.38 2.05
C SER A 187 27.53 12.31 0.99
N VAL A 188 28.22 11.18 1.05
CA VAL A 188 27.91 9.97 0.30
C VAL A 188 27.61 8.87 1.30
N VAL A 189 26.46 8.25 1.13
CA VAL A 189 26.00 7.14 1.95
C VAL A 189 26.25 5.86 1.18
N GLU A 190 27.14 5.01 1.68
CA GLU A 190 27.43 3.69 1.14
C GLU A 190 26.63 2.64 1.91
N VAL A 191 25.99 1.71 1.18
CA VAL A 191 25.24 0.60 1.76
C VAL A 191 25.98 -0.68 1.45
N ARG A 192 26.29 -1.46 2.49
CA ARG A 192 26.99 -2.74 2.39
C ARG A 192 26.26 -3.82 3.19
N GLY A 193 26.59 -5.09 2.96
CA GLY A 193 25.98 -6.26 3.60
C GLY A 193 26.97 -7.20 4.30
N ASP A 194 28.15 -6.68 4.66
CA ASP A 194 29.25 -7.41 5.28
C ASP A 194 29.46 -7.07 6.77
N ALA A 195 28.56 -6.32 7.41
CA ALA A 195 28.66 -6.03 8.83
C ALA A 195 28.42 -7.30 9.68
N THR A 196 29.28 -7.53 10.68
CA THR A 196 29.23 -8.74 11.51
C THR A 196 28.58 -8.53 12.88
N SER A 197 28.20 -7.29 13.20
CA SER A 197 27.63 -6.93 14.49
C SER A 197 26.46 -5.99 14.31
N LEU A 198 25.44 -6.14 15.15
CA LEU A 198 24.33 -5.20 15.21
C LEU A 198 24.81 -3.89 15.85
N SER A 199 24.54 -2.78 15.19
CA SER A 199 24.85 -1.44 15.65
C SER A 199 23.80 -0.44 15.17
N PHE A 200 24.02 0.85 15.47
CA PHE A 200 23.19 1.91 14.92
C PHE A 200 23.19 1.90 13.38
N GLU A 201 24.34 1.67 12.76
CA GLU A 201 24.54 1.66 11.30
C GLU A 201 23.79 0.52 10.59
N THR A 202 23.47 -0.56 11.31
CA THR A 202 22.68 -1.69 10.79
C THR A 202 21.18 -1.57 11.09
N THR A 203 20.77 -0.54 11.84
CA THR A 203 19.40 -0.35 12.29
C THR A 203 18.63 0.53 11.32
N MET A 204 17.75 -0.06 10.52
CA MET A 204 16.99 0.61 9.47
C MET A 204 15.49 0.56 9.72
N ARG A 205 14.76 1.54 9.18
CA ARG A 205 13.31 1.64 9.34
C ARG A 205 12.61 1.17 8.07
N ILE A 206 11.57 0.35 8.23
CA ILE A 206 10.78 -0.14 7.10
C ILE A 206 9.40 0.52 7.14
N ARG A 207 9.11 1.33 6.12
CA ARG A 207 7.79 1.92 5.91
C ARG A 207 7.08 1.13 4.83
N MET A 208 5.78 0.93 4.98
CA MET A 208 4.95 0.15 4.08
C MET A 208 3.65 0.89 3.75
N GLN A 209 3.06 0.62 2.59
CA GLN A 209 1.72 1.13 2.29
C GLN A 209 0.69 0.62 3.32
N ALA A 210 -0.13 1.51 3.87
CA ALA A 210 -1.04 1.22 4.99
C ALA A 210 -2.02 0.08 4.68
N ARG A 211 -2.55 0.04 3.46
CA ARG A 211 -3.41 -1.06 2.99
C ARG A 211 -2.72 -2.42 3.00
N PHE A 212 -1.39 -2.48 3.10
CA PHE A 212 -0.65 -3.73 3.17
C PHE A 212 -0.46 -4.28 4.58
N LYS A 213 -0.62 -3.44 5.62
CA LYS A 213 -0.46 -3.82 7.03
C LYS A 213 -1.58 -4.79 7.44
N PRO A 214 -1.27 -6.00 7.95
CA PRO A 214 -2.27 -7.05 8.21
C PRO A 214 -3.46 -6.61 9.07
N ARG A 215 -3.20 -5.87 10.15
CA ARG A 215 -4.26 -5.32 11.03
C ARG A 215 -5.18 -4.35 10.31
N ILE A 216 -4.63 -3.50 9.44
CA ILE A 216 -5.41 -2.52 8.67
C ILE A 216 -6.22 -3.25 7.59
N LYS A 217 -5.64 -4.25 6.91
CA LYS A 217 -6.36 -5.13 5.98
C LYS A 217 -7.54 -5.83 6.64
N ALA A 218 -7.31 -6.50 7.76
CA ALA A 218 -8.34 -7.25 8.46
C ALA A 218 -9.47 -6.32 8.93
N SER A 219 -9.12 -5.15 9.49
CA SER A 219 -10.12 -4.14 9.89
C SER A 219 -10.94 -3.64 8.70
N LYS A 220 -10.30 -3.34 7.56
CA LYS A 220 -10.98 -2.90 6.34
C LYS A 220 -11.85 -4.01 5.74
N GLU A 221 -11.40 -5.26 5.75
CA GLU A 221 -12.15 -6.42 5.26
C GLU A 221 -13.37 -6.69 6.14
N THR A 222 -13.25 -6.61 7.46
CA THR A 222 -14.39 -6.74 8.39
C THR A 222 -15.40 -5.61 8.16
N LYS A 223 -14.94 -4.35 8.08
CA LYS A 223 -15.81 -3.21 7.73
C LYS A 223 -16.49 -3.36 6.36
N ALA A 224 -15.80 -3.94 5.38
CA ALA A 224 -16.36 -4.23 4.07
C ALA A 224 -17.41 -5.35 4.12
N LYS A 225 -17.15 -6.42 4.88
CA LYS A 225 -18.12 -7.50 5.14
C LYS A 225 -19.34 -7.03 5.92
N GLU A 226 -19.20 -6.00 6.75
CA GLU A 226 -20.31 -5.35 7.44
C GLU A 226 -21.17 -4.48 6.51
N LYS A 227 -20.63 -3.98 5.40
CA LYS A 227 -21.38 -3.20 4.41
C LYS A 227 -22.25 -4.13 3.56
N ILE A 228 -23.51 -4.25 3.95
CA ILE A 228 -24.54 -4.91 3.14
C ILE A 228 -25.09 -3.99 2.06
N SER A 229 -25.22 -4.52 0.84
CA SER A 229 -25.82 -3.84 -0.29
C SER A 229 -27.33 -3.74 -0.15
N ARG A 230 -27.95 -2.77 -0.85
CA ARG A 230 -29.42 -2.66 -0.90
C ARG A 230 -30.05 -3.95 -1.43
N LYS A 231 -29.44 -4.55 -2.46
CA LYS A 231 -29.94 -5.79 -3.07
C LYS A 231 -29.97 -6.96 -2.08
N GLU A 232 -28.91 -7.12 -1.29
CA GLU A 232 -28.87 -8.16 -0.24
C GLU A 232 -29.89 -7.89 0.87
N LEU A 233 -30.09 -6.62 1.26
CA LEU A 233 -31.16 -6.26 2.21
C LEU A 233 -32.55 -6.60 1.65
N GLU A 234 -32.81 -6.29 0.39
CA GLU A 234 -34.07 -6.60 -0.28
C GLU A 234 -34.30 -8.11 -0.41
N GLU A 235 -33.24 -8.90 -0.63
CA GLU A 235 -33.29 -10.36 -0.66
C GLU A 235 -33.61 -10.96 0.72
N ILE A 236 -32.96 -10.47 1.78
CA ILE A 236 -33.19 -10.90 3.17
C ILE A 236 -34.63 -10.58 3.63
N VAL A 237 -35.14 -9.40 3.27
CA VAL A 237 -36.51 -8.99 3.62
C VAL A 237 -37.53 -9.68 2.68
N GLY A 238 -37.13 -10.01 1.45
CA GLY A 238 -37.97 -10.62 0.43
C GLY A 238 -38.86 -9.63 -0.34
N ARG A 239 -38.53 -8.33 -0.32
CA ARG A 239 -39.22 -7.29 -1.09
C ARG A 239 -38.29 -6.12 -1.39
N ARG A 240 -38.70 -5.25 -2.32
CA ARG A 240 -38.04 -3.95 -2.50
C ARG A 240 -38.23 -3.09 -1.25
N LEU A 241 -37.16 -2.40 -0.89
CA LEU A 241 -37.07 -1.56 0.30
C LEU A 241 -37.00 -0.10 -0.12
N ASP A 242 -37.60 0.77 0.68
CA ASP A 242 -37.43 2.21 0.51
C ASP A 242 -36.12 2.70 1.15
N ASP A 243 -35.65 3.88 0.76
CA ASP A 243 -34.36 4.41 1.22
C ASP A 243 -34.28 4.53 2.75
N ASP A 244 -35.39 4.84 3.42
CA ASP A 244 -35.45 4.95 4.87
C ASP A 244 -35.43 3.58 5.56
N GLU A 245 -36.04 2.56 4.95
CA GLU A 245 -35.96 1.17 5.42
C GLU A 245 -34.53 0.62 5.26
N VAL A 246 -33.88 0.92 4.14
CA VAL A 246 -32.47 0.58 3.92
C VAL A 246 -31.57 1.25 4.96
N ARG A 247 -31.79 2.54 5.28
CA ARG A 247 -31.04 3.23 6.34
C ARG A 247 -31.28 2.61 7.71
N ARG A 248 -32.53 2.29 8.05
CA ARG A 248 -32.90 1.66 9.33
C ARG A 248 -32.22 0.31 9.48
N LEU A 249 -32.26 -0.55 8.46
CA LEU A 249 -31.61 -1.86 8.48
C LEU A 249 -30.07 -1.77 8.53
N LYS A 250 -29.47 -0.82 7.81
CA LYS A 250 -28.02 -0.56 7.91
C LYS A 250 -27.62 -0.05 9.30
N ARG A 251 -28.45 0.75 9.95
CA ARG A 251 -28.23 1.20 11.34
C ARG A 251 -28.39 0.04 12.32
N ALA A 252 -29.44 -0.76 12.17
CA ALA A 252 -29.71 -1.91 13.03
C ALA A 252 -28.59 -2.96 13.00
N ARG A 253 -27.91 -3.09 11.85
CA ARG A 253 -26.71 -3.94 11.74
C ARG A 253 -25.50 -3.40 12.51
N LYS A 254 -25.36 -2.08 12.62
CA LYS A 254 -24.31 -1.45 13.44
C LYS A 254 -24.61 -1.53 14.93
N GLU A 255 -25.89 -1.50 15.29
CA GLU A 255 -26.37 -1.51 16.69
C GLU A 255 -26.61 -2.92 17.25
N GLY A 256 -26.57 -3.96 16.40
CA GLY A 256 -26.68 -5.36 16.80
C GLY A 256 -28.09 -5.94 16.84
N ASN A 257 -29.13 -5.15 16.51
CA ASN A 257 -30.54 -5.55 16.49
C ASN A 257 -31.09 -5.85 15.08
N PHE A 258 -30.22 -6.21 14.12
CA PHE A 258 -30.59 -6.39 12.71
C PHE A 258 -31.74 -7.37 12.49
N HIS A 259 -31.75 -8.52 13.17
CA HIS A 259 -32.76 -9.56 12.95
C HIS A 259 -34.15 -9.14 13.43
N GLU A 260 -34.23 -8.41 14.54
CA GLU A 260 -35.48 -7.84 15.04
C GLU A 260 -36.04 -6.84 14.02
N GLU A 261 -35.17 -5.96 13.53
CA GLU A 261 -35.57 -4.91 12.60
C GLU A 261 -35.96 -5.43 11.21
N VAL A 262 -35.34 -6.52 10.76
CA VAL A 262 -35.76 -7.26 9.56
C VAL A 262 -37.17 -7.81 9.73
N LEU A 263 -37.49 -8.42 10.88
CA LEU A 263 -38.84 -8.93 11.14
C LEU A 263 -39.87 -7.79 11.13
N ASP A 264 -39.54 -6.68 11.77
CA ASP A 264 -40.35 -5.47 11.83
C ASP A 264 -40.69 -4.93 10.43
N VAL A 265 -39.69 -4.84 9.56
CA VAL A 265 -39.86 -4.37 8.16
C VAL A 265 -40.64 -5.38 7.31
N ARG A 266 -40.50 -6.69 7.57
CA ARG A 266 -41.28 -7.75 6.91
C ARG A 266 -42.75 -7.72 7.30
N VAL A 267 -43.05 -7.48 8.58
CA VAL A 267 -44.42 -7.41 9.10
C VAL A 267 -45.13 -6.16 8.57
N ARG A 268 -44.50 -4.98 8.64
CA ARG A 268 -45.08 -3.73 8.13
C ARG A 268 -45.39 -3.75 6.63
N GLY A 269 -44.64 -4.55 5.85
CA GLY A 269 -44.89 -4.72 4.43
C GLY A 269 -46.04 -5.67 4.08
N LYS A 270 -46.55 -6.45 5.04
CA LYS A 270 -47.73 -7.30 4.84
C LYS A 270 -48.98 -6.49 5.17
N HIS A 271 -49.57 -5.88 4.16
CA HIS A 271 -50.94 -5.38 4.29
C HIS A 271 -51.86 -6.60 4.34
N ASP A 272 -52.54 -6.80 5.48
CA ASP A 272 -53.62 -7.77 5.57
C ASP A 272 -54.71 -7.37 4.58
N LYS A 273 -55.10 -8.28 3.70
CA LYS A 273 -56.11 -8.04 2.65
C LYS A 273 -57.51 -8.47 3.09
N PHE A 274 -57.66 -8.97 4.32
CA PHE A 274 -58.89 -9.57 4.83
C PHE A 274 -59.33 -9.03 6.20
N ALA A 275 -58.90 -7.82 6.57
CA ALA A 275 -59.43 -7.09 7.73
C ALA A 275 -60.35 -5.95 7.28
#